data_AF-A0A1Z5JPW1-F1
#
_entry.id   AF-A0A1Z5JPW1-F1
#
_cell.length_a   1.000
_cell.length_b   1.000
_cell.length_c   1.000
_cell.angle_alpha   90.00
_cell.angle_beta   90.00
_cell.angle_gamma   90.00
#
_symmetry.space_group_name_H-M   'P 1'
#
loop_
_entity.id
_entity.type
_entity.pdbx_description
1 polymer ?
#
loop_
_entity_poly.entity_id
_entity_poly.type
_entity_poly.pdbx_seq_one_letter_code
_entity_poly.pdbx_strand_id
1 'polypeptide(L)'
;MNFSFKKVIRLLLALVLLFETTYAWEWSDFIGSHLPSPVVATLSLEEVSDLRARDIKRRLARNHGYSAEELARILDKKELIHALAFEEEKIRLKYEDEVKRVLLKRGIITAILLVLVIVCWPLLQHAYEVASVNFVVYTDRKRHEAHRCWELKSYAGMVGCTIMFVLDLMQAWLTASILLSWVMRSRYFFPTPSLPIKPGQLMGGEIARSPMANYGLNVGPMAVSWGMRFVYGRIESWTGRALSRAHQTQRRAARDNESEQERAARKARKQARREERERQAAMRVPTSTLPPDWMQPNNNDSDERGEGPAPFSTVHNDHTVGSEDKQYPLPSSKEHEEFLEQLDCHVSEFDELD
;
A
#
# COMPACT_ATOMS: atom_id res chain seq x y z
N MET A 1 12.08 -9.23 18.90
CA MET A 1 10.69 -9.45 19.35
C MET A 1 10.45 -10.95 19.50
N ASN A 2 10.28 -11.44 20.73
CA ASN A 2 9.91 -12.84 20.95
C ASN A 2 8.42 -13.03 20.59
N PHE A 3 8.15 -13.57 19.39
CA PHE A 3 6.80 -14.01 19.05
C PHE A 3 6.43 -15.16 19.98
N SER A 4 5.72 -14.83 21.06
CA SER A 4 5.18 -15.83 21.97
C SER A 4 4.42 -16.87 21.15
N PHE A 5 4.79 -18.13 21.31
CA PHE A 5 4.18 -19.28 20.64
C PHE A 5 2.64 -19.25 20.70
N LYS A 6 2.09 -18.66 21.76
CA LYS A 6 0.66 -18.39 21.95
C LYS A 6 0.05 -17.48 20.88
N LYS A 7 0.76 -16.46 20.41
CA LYS A 7 0.30 -15.56 19.33
C LYS A 7 0.27 -16.28 17.99
N VAL A 8 1.27 -17.12 17.69
CA VAL A 8 1.32 -17.93 16.47
C VAL A 8 0.18 -18.95 16.45
N ILE A 9 -0.07 -19.64 17.58
CA ILE A 9 -1.22 -20.56 17.70
C ILE A 9 -2.54 -19.83 17.50
N ARG A 10 -2.75 -18.66 18.13
CA ARG A 10 -3.99 -17.89 17.93
C ARG A 10 -4.19 -17.45 16.48
N LEU A 11 -3.10 -17.10 15.79
CA LEU A 11 -3.15 -16.70 14.38
C LEU A 11 -3.46 -17.91 13.49
N LEU A 12 -2.85 -19.07 13.74
CA LEU A 12 -3.19 -20.34 13.07
C LEU A 12 -4.64 -20.73 13.32
N LEU A 13 -5.14 -20.61 14.55
CA LEU A 13 -6.52 -20.92 14.90
C LEU A 13 -7.51 -19.95 14.23
N ALA A 14 -7.17 -18.66 14.17
CA ALA A 14 -7.95 -17.68 13.42
C ALA A 14 -7.92 -17.95 11.90
N LEU A 15 -6.79 -18.41 11.36
CA LEU A 15 -6.63 -18.74 9.95
C LEU A 15 -7.40 -20.03 9.59
N VAL A 16 -7.42 -21.02 10.48
CA VAL A 16 -8.26 -22.22 10.37
C VAL A 16 -9.74 -21.86 10.47
N LEU A 17 -10.15 -21.00 11.42
CA LEU A 17 -11.54 -20.52 11.51
C LEU A 17 -11.96 -19.68 10.30
N LEU A 18 -11.04 -18.89 9.73
CA LEU A 18 -11.25 -18.19 8.46
C LEU A 18 -11.34 -19.18 7.28
N PHE A 19 -10.58 -20.28 7.32
CA PHE A 19 -10.67 -21.35 6.32
C PHE A 19 -12.00 -22.12 6.39
N GLU A 20 -12.48 -22.41 7.60
CA GLU A 20 -13.78 -23.06 7.84
C GLU A 20 -14.94 -22.15 7.43
N THR A 21 -14.87 -20.85 7.75
CA THR A 21 -15.90 -19.89 7.33
C THR A 21 -15.86 -19.57 5.83
N THR A 22 -14.69 -19.68 5.18
CA THR A 22 -14.59 -19.61 3.71
C THR A 22 -14.99 -20.91 3.01
N TYR A 23 -15.08 -22.04 3.73
CA TYR A 23 -15.74 -23.26 3.26
C TYR A 23 -17.27 -23.10 3.23
N ALA A 24 -17.84 -22.32 4.16
CA ALA A 24 -19.26 -21.94 4.16
C ALA A 24 -19.57 -20.79 3.19
N TRP A 25 -18.56 -20.04 2.75
CA TRP A 25 -18.71 -19.08 1.66
C TRP A 25 -18.75 -19.86 0.35
N GLU A 26 -19.95 -20.08 -0.19
CA GLU A 26 -20.09 -20.84 -1.42
C GLU A 26 -19.33 -20.13 -2.56
N TRP A 27 -18.16 -20.66 -2.90
CA TRP A 27 -17.37 -20.26 -4.08
C TRP A 27 -18.12 -20.48 -5.41
N SER A 28 -19.37 -20.96 -5.36
CA SER A 28 -20.33 -21.04 -6.47
C SER A 28 -20.57 -19.65 -7.11
N ASP A 29 -20.53 -18.59 -6.30
CA ASP A 29 -20.81 -17.22 -6.77
C ASP A 29 -19.62 -16.56 -7.47
N PHE A 30 -18.38 -16.88 -7.11
CA PHE A 30 -17.19 -16.20 -7.66
C PHE A 30 -16.70 -16.82 -8.98
N ILE A 31 -17.00 -18.10 -9.21
CA ILE A 31 -16.69 -18.81 -10.46
C ILE A 31 -18.02 -19.06 -11.17
N GLY A 32 -18.61 -17.98 -11.70
CA GLY A 32 -20.01 -17.88 -12.09
C GLY A 32 -20.63 -19.18 -12.61
N SER A 33 -21.66 -19.66 -11.91
CA SER A 33 -22.86 -20.36 -12.39
C SER A 33 -22.75 -21.36 -13.56
N HIS A 34 -21.56 -21.92 -13.82
CA HIS A 34 -21.30 -22.94 -14.84
C HIS A 34 -21.05 -24.30 -14.20
N LEU A 35 -21.47 -24.50 -12.95
CA LEU A 35 -21.87 -25.85 -12.56
C LEU A 35 -23.04 -26.20 -13.48
N PRO A 36 -22.92 -27.25 -14.33
CA PRO A 36 -24.05 -27.69 -15.11
C PRO A 36 -25.19 -27.93 -14.12
N SER A 37 -26.29 -27.22 -14.36
CA SER A 37 -27.49 -27.28 -13.52
C SER A 37 -27.78 -28.72 -13.12
N PRO A 38 -28.07 -29.02 -11.84
CA PRO A 38 -28.33 -30.38 -11.37
C PRO A 38 -29.70 -30.86 -11.89
N VAL A 39 -29.84 -31.04 -13.21
CA VAL A 39 -31.15 -31.30 -13.85
C VAL A 39 -31.01 -32.34 -14.97
N VAL A 40 -30.10 -33.30 -14.79
CA VAL A 40 -30.37 -34.64 -15.32
C VAL A 40 -30.31 -35.56 -14.12
N ALA A 41 -31.45 -35.77 -13.46
CA ALA A 41 -31.60 -36.84 -12.49
C ALA A 41 -31.36 -38.17 -13.23
N THR A 42 -30.11 -38.65 -13.16
CA THR A 42 -29.73 -39.98 -13.63
C THR A 42 -30.43 -40.99 -12.74
N LEU A 43 -31.18 -41.92 -13.33
CA LEU A 43 -31.91 -42.93 -12.57
C LEU A 43 -30.95 -44.04 -12.16
N SER A 44 -31.25 -44.71 -11.06
CA SER A 44 -30.57 -45.96 -10.73
C SER A 44 -31.05 -47.10 -11.64
N LEU A 45 -30.25 -48.19 -11.73
CA LEU A 45 -30.63 -49.36 -12.53
C LEU A 45 -31.99 -49.95 -12.11
N GLU A 46 -32.30 -49.90 -10.82
CA GLU A 46 -33.57 -50.36 -10.25
C GLU A 46 -34.72 -49.47 -10.73
N GLU A 47 -34.56 -48.16 -10.65
CA GLU A 47 -35.54 -47.19 -11.13
C GLU A 47 -35.77 -47.30 -12.65
N VAL A 48 -34.72 -47.56 -13.43
CA VAL A 48 -34.84 -47.81 -14.88
C VAL A 48 -35.62 -49.10 -15.16
N SER A 49 -35.44 -50.14 -14.34
CA SER A 49 -36.11 -51.43 -14.51
C SER A 49 -37.62 -51.36 -14.29
N ASP A 50 -38.05 -50.47 -13.38
CA ASP A 50 -39.44 -50.21 -13.03
C ASP A 50 -40.19 -49.40 -14.09
N LEU A 51 -39.48 -48.70 -14.97
CA LEU A 51 -40.09 -47.95 -16.06
C LEU A 51 -40.78 -48.85 -17.09
N ARG A 52 -41.88 -48.34 -17.66
CA ARG A 52 -42.53 -48.98 -18.80
C ARG A 52 -41.65 -48.82 -20.04
N ALA A 53 -41.63 -49.84 -20.91
CA ALA A 53 -40.80 -49.84 -22.13
C ALA A 53 -41.02 -48.60 -23.03
N ARG A 54 -42.25 -48.09 -23.10
CA ARG A 54 -42.59 -46.86 -23.84
C ARG A 54 -41.88 -45.62 -23.27
N ASP A 55 -41.76 -45.53 -21.94
CA ASP A 55 -41.19 -44.38 -21.27
C ASP A 55 -39.65 -44.41 -21.36
N ILE A 56 -39.06 -45.63 -21.33
CA ILE A 56 -37.64 -45.87 -21.63
C ILE A 56 -37.31 -45.40 -23.05
N LYS A 57 -38.11 -45.81 -24.07
CA LYS A 57 -37.91 -45.36 -25.46
C LYS A 57 -37.98 -43.84 -25.62
N ARG A 58 -38.93 -43.19 -24.93
CA ARG A 58 -39.07 -41.72 -24.95
C ARG A 58 -37.87 -41.02 -24.32
N ARG A 59 -37.33 -41.54 -23.22
CA ARG A 59 -36.12 -41.00 -22.57
C ARG A 59 -34.87 -41.18 -23.44
N LEU A 60 -34.65 -42.37 -24.00
CA LEU A 60 -33.56 -42.63 -24.95
C LEU A 60 -33.59 -41.68 -26.16
N ALA A 61 -34.77 -41.46 -26.75
CA ALA A 61 -34.91 -40.54 -27.87
C ALA A 61 -34.66 -39.07 -27.49
N ARG A 62 -35.25 -38.60 -26.38
CA ARG A 62 -35.22 -37.17 -26.00
C ARG A 62 -33.91 -36.75 -25.33
N ASN A 63 -33.38 -37.58 -24.45
CA ASN A 63 -32.24 -37.22 -23.60
C ASN A 63 -30.91 -37.70 -24.19
N HIS A 64 -30.93 -38.84 -24.90
CA HIS A 64 -29.71 -39.47 -25.42
C HIS A 64 -29.63 -39.43 -26.96
N GLY A 65 -30.67 -38.92 -27.64
CA GLY A 65 -30.66 -38.69 -29.08
C GLY A 65 -30.76 -39.96 -29.95
N TYR A 66 -31.27 -41.07 -29.40
CA TYR A 66 -31.44 -42.30 -30.18
C TYR A 66 -32.42 -42.08 -31.33
N SER A 67 -32.06 -42.56 -32.52
CA SER A 67 -32.93 -42.45 -33.69
C SER A 67 -34.14 -43.38 -33.57
N ALA A 68 -35.26 -43.00 -34.18
CA ALA A 68 -36.47 -43.81 -34.15
C ALA A 68 -36.25 -45.22 -34.75
N GLU A 69 -35.33 -45.34 -35.71
CA GLU A 69 -34.95 -46.60 -36.36
C GLU A 69 -34.19 -47.53 -35.42
N GLU A 70 -33.22 -47.01 -34.65
CA GLU A 70 -32.48 -47.78 -33.63
C GLU A 70 -33.41 -48.24 -32.51
N LEU A 71 -34.31 -47.36 -32.06
CA LEU A 71 -35.33 -47.68 -31.06
C LEU A 71 -36.37 -48.71 -31.53
N ALA A 72 -36.64 -48.77 -32.85
CA ALA A 72 -37.54 -49.76 -33.43
C ALA A 72 -36.90 -51.15 -33.56
N ARG A 73 -35.58 -51.22 -33.76
CA ARG A 73 -34.82 -52.48 -33.80
C ARG A 73 -34.76 -53.18 -32.43
N ILE A 74 -34.79 -52.41 -31.34
CA ILE A 74 -34.82 -52.96 -29.98
C ILE A 74 -36.27 -53.30 -29.59
N LEU A 75 -36.62 -54.58 -29.70
CA LEU A 75 -37.97 -55.08 -29.39
C LEU A 75 -38.10 -55.44 -27.89
N ASP A 76 -37.04 -55.95 -27.29
CA ASP A 76 -37.05 -56.51 -25.94
C ASP A 76 -36.87 -55.43 -24.86
N LYS A 77 -37.71 -55.50 -23.81
CA LYS A 77 -37.62 -54.59 -22.65
C LYS A 77 -36.23 -54.67 -21.98
N LYS A 78 -35.63 -55.86 -21.94
CA LYS A 78 -34.31 -56.09 -21.30
C LYS A 78 -33.20 -55.32 -22.02
N GLU A 79 -33.22 -55.33 -23.35
CA GLU A 79 -32.24 -54.59 -24.17
C GLU A 79 -32.42 -53.07 -24.05
N LEU A 80 -33.66 -52.59 -23.95
CA LEU A 80 -33.96 -51.17 -23.69
C LEU A 80 -33.48 -50.71 -22.31
N ILE A 81 -33.66 -51.54 -21.28
CA ILE A 81 -33.15 -51.28 -19.92
C ILE A 81 -31.63 -51.19 -19.96
N HIS A 82 -30.95 -52.15 -20.59
CA HIS A 82 -29.49 -52.16 -20.69
C HIS A 82 -28.95 -50.94 -21.47
N ALA A 83 -29.60 -50.58 -22.58
CA ALA A 83 -29.21 -49.42 -23.39
C ALA A 83 -29.38 -48.10 -22.61
N LEU A 84 -30.49 -47.92 -21.89
CA LEU A 84 -30.70 -46.72 -21.07
C LEU A 84 -29.74 -46.68 -19.88
N ALA A 85 -29.56 -47.80 -19.18
CA ALA A 85 -28.62 -47.90 -18.07
C ALA A 85 -27.19 -47.57 -18.48
N PHE A 86 -26.74 -48.05 -19.64
CA PHE A 86 -25.41 -47.77 -20.17
C PHE A 86 -25.19 -46.29 -20.47
N GLU A 87 -26.17 -45.62 -21.09
CA GLU A 87 -26.03 -44.19 -21.41
C GLU A 87 -26.14 -43.31 -20.16
N GLU A 88 -27.00 -43.65 -19.20
CA GLU A 88 -27.08 -42.93 -17.93
C GLU A 88 -25.80 -43.10 -17.10
N GLU A 89 -25.21 -44.30 -17.07
CA GLU A 89 -23.92 -44.54 -16.42
C GLU A 89 -22.77 -43.78 -17.10
N LYS A 90 -22.76 -43.72 -18.43
CA LYS A 90 -21.78 -42.93 -19.20
C LYS A 90 -21.89 -41.43 -18.91
N ILE A 91 -23.10 -40.89 -18.76
CA ILE A 91 -23.31 -39.50 -18.34
C ILE A 91 -22.82 -39.29 -16.91
N ARG A 92 -23.14 -40.21 -16.00
CA ARG A 92 -22.69 -40.17 -14.60
C ARG A 92 -21.16 -40.13 -14.51
N LEU A 93 -20.46 -41.00 -15.24
CA LEU A 93 -18.99 -41.04 -15.27
C LEU A 93 -18.39 -39.74 -15.80
N LYS A 94 -18.94 -39.17 -16.88
CA LYS A 94 -18.49 -37.87 -17.40
C LYS A 94 -18.68 -36.74 -16.38
N TYR A 95 -19.82 -36.72 -15.70
CA TYR A 95 -20.10 -35.73 -14.67
C TYR A 95 -19.14 -35.88 -13.47
N GLU A 96 -18.89 -37.10 -13.01
CA GLU A 96 -17.91 -37.36 -11.96
C GLU A 96 -16.51 -36.89 -12.34
N ASP A 97 -16.09 -37.11 -13.59
CA ASP A 97 -14.79 -36.65 -14.09
C ASP A 97 -14.71 -35.11 -14.18
N GLU A 98 -15.79 -34.44 -14.60
CA GLU A 98 -15.86 -32.97 -14.60
C GLU A 98 -15.78 -32.42 -13.17
N VAL A 99 -16.53 -33.00 -12.23
CA VAL A 99 -16.49 -32.63 -10.81
C VAL A 99 -15.09 -32.85 -10.24
N LYS A 100 -14.47 -34.01 -10.49
CA LYS A 100 -13.09 -34.29 -10.07
C LYS A 100 -12.10 -33.27 -10.62
N ARG A 101 -12.22 -32.88 -11.90
CA ARG A 101 -11.37 -31.84 -12.51
C ARG A 101 -11.58 -30.47 -11.88
N VAL A 102 -12.83 -30.10 -11.59
CA VAL A 102 -13.13 -28.82 -10.93
C VAL A 102 -12.58 -28.82 -9.50
N LEU A 103 -12.79 -29.89 -8.73
CA LEU A 103 -12.23 -30.05 -7.38
C LEU A 103 -10.70 -30.01 -7.39
N LEU A 104 -10.06 -30.69 -8.34
CA LEU A 104 -8.61 -30.68 -8.49
C LEU A 104 -8.10 -29.28 -8.83
N LYS A 105 -8.73 -28.56 -9.76
CA LYS A 105 -8.37 -27.15 -10.07
C LYS A 105 -8.50 -26.25 -8.84
N ARG A 106 -9.58 -26.40 -8.06
CA ARG A 106 -9.80 -25.66 -6.81
C ARG A 106 -8.73 -25.99 -5.77
N GLY A 107 -8.41 -27.27 -5.60
CA GLY A 107 -7.36 -27.74 -4.71
C GLY A 107 -5.99 -27.17 -5.07
N ILE A 108 -5.64 -27.16 -6.36
CA ILE A 108 -4.39 -26.56 -6.85
C ILE A 108 -4.34 -25.06 -6.56
N ILE A 109 -5.39 -24.31 -6.89
CA ILE A 109 -5.43 -22.86 -6.64
C ILE A 109 -5.29 -22.56 -5.14
N THR A 110 -5.99 -23.32 -4.29
CA THR A 110 -5.94 -23.17 -2.83
C THR A 110 -4.54 -23.50 -2.29
N ALA A 111 -3.91 -24.57 -2.77
CA ALA A 111 -2.55 -24.94 -2.40
C ALA A 111 -1.53 -23.86 -2.81
N ILE A 112 -1.65 -23.31 -4.03
CA ILE A 112 -0.78 -22.20 -4.49
C ILE A 112 -0.95 -20.97 -3.60
N LEU A 113 -2.19 -20.58 -3.27
CA LEU A 113 -2.44 -19.46 -2.37
C LEU A 113 -1.86 -19.70 -0.98
N LEU A 114 -2.00 -20.92 -0.43
CA LEU A 114 -1.43 -21.29 0.87
C LEU A 114 0.11 -21.18 0.85
N VAL A 115 0.76 -21.71 -0.19
CA VAL A 115 2.21 -21.61 -0.36
C VAL A 115 2.64 -20.14 -0.47
N LEU A 116 1.92 -19.32 -1.25
CA LEU A 116 2.21 -17.90 -1.40
C LEU A 116 2.10 -17.17 -0.06
N VAL A 117 1.06 -17.45 0.74
CA VAL A 117 0.90 -16.86 2.08
C VAL A 117 2.04 -17.26 3.01
N ILE A 118 2.45 -18.53 3.01
CA ILE A 118 3.56 -19.02 3.86
C ILE A 118 4.89 -18.38 3.43
N VAL A 119 5.18 -18.33 2.13
CA VAL A 119 6.43 -17.76 1.59
C VAL A 119 6.47 -16.24 1.75
N CYS A 120 5.35 -15.55 1.56
CA CYS A 120 5.26 -14.10 1.74
C CYS A 120 5.04 -13.67 3.20
N TRP A 121 4.84 -14.60 4.14
CA TRP A 121 4.66 -14.30 5.56
C TRP A 121 5.75 -13.39 6.15
N PRO A 122 7.06 -13.67 6.01
CA PRO A 122 8.10 -12.77 6.52
C PRO A 122 8.07 -11.38 5.87
N LEU A 123 7.72 -11.29 4.58
CA LEU A 123 7.58 -10.00 3.89
C LEU A 123 6.40 -9.20 4.45
N LEU A 124 5.28 -9.87 4.74
CA LEU A 124 4.12 -9.25 5.37
C LEU A 124 4.43 -8.79 6.80
N GLN A 125 5.19 -9.58 7.57
CA GLN A 125 5.64 -9.18 8.90
C GLN A 125 6.55 -7.95 8.84
N HIS A 126 7.55 -7.95 7.97
CA HIS A 126 8.44 -6.80 7.79
C HIS A 126 7.65 -5.56 7.31
N ALA A 127 6.74 -5.74 6.36
CA ALA A 127 5.88 -4.65 5.89
C ALA A 127 4.98 -4.11 7.03
N TYR A 128 4.44 -4.99 7.86
CA TYR A 128 3.63 -4.61 9.03
C TYR A 128 4.45 -3.88 10.09
N GLU A 129 5.65 -4.35 10.40
CA GLU A 129 6.55 -3.70 11.37
C GLU A 129 6.93 -2.30 10.90
N VAL A 130 7.39 -2.16 9.65
CA VAL A 130 7.68 -0.86 9.04
C VAL A 130 6.45 0.04 9.01
N ALA A 131 5.29 -0.50 8.64
CA ALA A 131 4.03 0.25 8.65
C ALA A 131 3.63 0.71 10.05
N SER A 132 3.82 -0.13 11.07
CA SER A 132 3.50 0.18 12.46
C SER A 132 4.41 1.27 13.03
N VAL A 133 5.72 1.20 12.77
CA VAL A 133 6.68 2.23 13.17
C VAL A 133 6.39 3.55 12.45
N ASN A 134 6.18 3.50 11.13
CA ASN A 134 5.81 4.69 10.37
C ASN A 134 4.49 5.29 10.85
N PHE A 135 3.51 4.46 11.24
CA PHE A 135 2.25 4.91 11.79
C PHE A 135 2.46 5.62 13.13
N VAL A 136 3.24 5.04 14.05
CA VAL A 136 3.57 5.67 15.34
C VAL A 136 4.27 7.02 15.12
N VAL A 137 5.35 7.05 14.32
CA VAL A 137 6.10 8.28 14.00
C VAL A 137 5.19 9.33 13.37
N TYR A 138 4.29 8.92 12.47
CA TYR A 138 3.32 9.81 11.85
C TYR A 138 2.32 10.36 12.87
N THR A 139 1.75 9.52 13.73
CA THR A 139 0.82 9.95 14.77
C THR A 139 1.46 10.89 15.78
N ASP A 140 2.70 10.62 16.20
CA ASP A 140 3.44 11.48 17.12
C ASP A 140 3.77 12.83 16.47
N ARG A 141 4.19 12.82 15.20
CA ARG A 141 4.42 14.06 14.45
C ARG A 141 3.15 14.90 14.36
N LYS A 142 2.01 14.32 13.98
CA LYS A 142 0.73 15.05 13.88
C LYS A 142 0.25 15.52 15.25
N ARG A 143 0.46 14.73 16.30
CA ARG A 143 0.16 15.11 17.69
C ARG A 143 0.99 16.31 18.11
N HIS A 144 2.29 16.33 17.80
CA HIS A 144 3.18 17.45 18.11
C HIS A 144 2.81 18.72 17.34
N GLU A 145 2.50 18.59 16.05
CA GLU A 145 2.02 19.71 15.22
C GLU A 145 0.71 20.29 15.76
N ALA A 146 -0.25 19.44 16.14
CA ALA A 146 -1.52 19.85 16.74
C ALA A 146 -1.32 20.51 18.12
N HIS A 147 -0.45 19.95 18.95
CA HIS A 147 -0.12 20.52 20.26
C HIS A 147 0.50 21.92 20.13
N ARG A 148 1.44 22.10 19.20
CA ARG A 148 2.02 23.43 18.91
C ARG A 148 0.98 24.42 18.41
N CYS A 149 0.05 23.99 17.56
CA CYS A 149 -1.04 24.85 17.12
C CYS A 149 -1.94 25.29 18.28
N TRP A 150 -2.18 24.38 19.23
CA TRP A 150 -2.94 24.64 20.45
C TRP A 150 -2.23 25.63 21.37
N GLU A 151 -0.94 25.44 21.63
CA GLU A 151 -0.10 26.36 22.43
C GLU A 151 -0.08 27.78 21.84
N LEU A 152 0.00 27.87 20.51
CA LEU A 152 -0.01 29.14 19.78
C LEU A 152 -1.41 29.79 19.72
N LYS A 153 -2.46 29.09 20.17
CA LYS A 153 -3.87 29.51 20.08
C LYS A 153 -4.27 29.95 18.66
N SER A 154 -3.69 29.33 17.64
CA SER A 154 -3.92 29.69 16.24
C SER A 154 -5.01 28.82 15.64
N TYR A 155 -6.25 29.34 15.60
CA TYR A 155 -7.39 28.65 14.98
C TYR A 155 -7.13 28.28 13.51
N ALA A 156 -6.48 29.17 12.75
CA ALA A 156 -6.13 28.90 11.35
C ALA A 156 -5.14 27.72 11.21
N GLY A 157 -4.18 27.61 12.13
CA GLY A 157 -3.25 26.47 12.19
C GLY A 157 -3.97 25.16 12.48
N MET A 158 -4.87 25.16 13.47
CA MET A 158 -5.69 23.99 13.82
C MET A 158 -6.53 23.51 12.64
N VAL A 159 -7.25 24.42 11.97
CA VAL A 159 -8.06 24.09 10.78
C VAL A 159 -7.18 23.51 9.67
N GLY A 160 -6.01 24.10 9.42
CA GLY A 160 -5.04 23.58 8.45
C GLY A 160 -4.58 22.16 8.77
N CYS A 161 -4.22 21.88 10.02
CA CYS A 161 -3.84 20.54 10.48
C CYS A 161 -4.99 19.53 10.33
N THR A 162 -6.24 19.91 10.64
CA THR A 162 -7.40 19.03 10.47
C THR A 162 -7.65 18.71 8.99
N ILE A 163 -7.58 19.70 8.10
CA ILE A 163 -7.76 19.46 6.66
C ILE A 163 -6.66 18.53 6.14
N MET A 164 -5.40 18.73 6.53
CA MET A 164 -4.32 17.82 6.16
C MET A 164 -4.59 16.39 6.62
N PHE A 165 -5.05 16.19 7.86
CA PHE A 165 -5.39 14.87 8.37
C PHE A 165 -6.48 14.19 7.53
N VAL A 166 -7.51 14.93 7.11
CA VAL A 166 -8.56 14.41 6.23
C VAL A 166 -8.00 14.02 4.85
N LEU A 167 -7.11 14.84 4.29
CA LEU A 167 -6.46 14.52 3.01
C LEU A 167 -5.57 13.27 3.11
N ASP A 168 -4.82 13.14 4.21
CA ASP A 168 -3.98 11.97 4.47
C ASP A 168 -4.85 10.70 4.57
N LEU A 169 -6.00 10.77 5.26
CA LEU A 169 -6.96 9.67 5.37
C LEU A 169 -7.60 9.34 4.01
N MET A 170 -7.95 10.35 3.22
CA MET A 170 -8.50 10.16 1.88
C MET A 170 -7.45 9.56 0.91
N GLN A 171 -6.18 9.92 1.05
CA GLN A 171 -5.09 9.32 0.27
C GLN A 171 -4.85 7.86 0.67
N ALA A 172 -4.86 7.55 1.97
CA ALA A 172 -4.77 6.18 2.46
C ALA A 172 -5.96 5.34 1.95
N TRP A 173 -7.18 5.89 2.02
CA TRP A 173 -8.39 5.27 1.49
C TRP A 173 -8.29 5.00 -0.01
N LEU A 174 -7.83 5.96 -0.82
CA LEU A 174 -7.64 5.78 -2.26
C LEU A 174 -6.60 4.71 -2.57
N THR A 175 -5.49 4.67 -1.82
CA THR A 175 -4.44 3.65 -2.00
C THR A 175 -4.98 2.26 -1.68
N ALA A 176 -5.69 2.11 -0.56
CA ALA A 176 -6.36 0.88 -0.18
C ALA A 176 -7.41 0.45 -1.22
N SER A 177 -8.17 1.42 -1.76
CA SER A 177 -9.17 1.19 -2.80
C SER A 177 -8.55 0.67 -4.11
N ILE A 178 -7.41 1.24 -4.53
CA ILE A 178 -6.68 0.78 -5.71
C ILE A 178 -6.18 -0.65 -5.47
N LEU A 179 -5.55 -0.93 -4.34
CA LEU A 179 -5.09 -2.27 -4.01
C LEU A 179 -6.25 -3.28 -3.97
N LEU A 180 -7.37 -2.91 -3.35
CA LEU A 180 -8.52 -3.81 -3.27
C LEU A 180 -9.17 -4.03 -4.63
N SER A 181 -9.15 -3.05 -5.54
CA SER A 181 -9.68 -3.21 -6.90
C SER A 181 -8.92 -4.25 -7.74
N TRP A 182 -7.67 -4.57 -7.38
CA TRP A 182 -6.89 -5.62 -8.04
C TRP A 182 -7.29 -7.01 -7.57
N VAL A 183 -7.75 -7.12 -6.32
CA VAL A 183 -8.15 -8.39 -5.70
C VAL A 183 -9.64 -8.65 -5.89
N MET A 184 -10.46 -7.62 -5.74
CA MET A 184 -11.92 -7.69 -5.83
C MET A 184 -12.40 -7.09 -7.14
N ARG A 185 -13.03 -7.93 -7.97
CA ARG A 185 -13.65 -7.53 -9.25
C ARG A 185 -14.99 -6.77 -9.08
N SER A 186 -15.31 -6.35 -7.86
CA SER A 186 -16.56 -5.67 -7.54
C SER A 186 -16.56 -4.24 -8.09
N ARG A 187 -17.55 -3.92 -8.93
CA ARG A 187 -17.74 -2.58 -9.51
C ARG A 187 -18.30 -1.56 -8.53
N TYR A 188 -18.79 -1.97 -7.36
CA TYR A 188 -19.60 -1.12 -6.47
C TYR A 188 -18.84 -0.57 -5.27
N PHE A 189 -17.73 -1.19 -4.86
CA PHE A 189 -17.02 -0.75 -3.66
C PHE A 189 -16.11 0.46 -3.88
N PHE A 190 -15.78 0.80 -5.14
CA PHE A 190 -14.77 1.82 -5.44
C PHE A 190 -15.22 2.76 -6.56
N PRO A 191 -15.66 3.99 -6.22
CA PRO A 191 -15.87 5.04 -7.22
C PRO A 191 -14.50 5.62 -7.65
N THR A 192 -13.60 4.78 -8.15
CA THR A 192 -12.42 5.27 -8.86
C THR A 192 -12.85 5.62 -10.27
N PRO A 193 -12.78 6.91 -10.68
CA PRO A 193 -13.09 7.27 -12.05
C PRO A 193 -12.11 6.53 -12.96
N SER A 194 -12.63 5.59 -13.75
CA SER A 194 -11.81 4.90 -14.75
C SER A 194 -11.83 5.74 -16.02
N LEU A 195 -10.69 6.33 -16.33
CA LEU A 195 -10.44 7.03 -17.58
C LEU A 195 -9.39 6.21 -18.34
N PRO A 196 -9.80 5.12 -19.01
CA PRO A 196 -8.87 4.31 -19.77
C PRO A 196 -8.44 5.10 -21.02
N ILE A 197 -7.20 5.59 -21.03
CA ILE A 197 -6.59 6.11 -22.24
C ILE A 197 -6.01 4.92 -22.99
N LYS A 198 -6.55 4.65 -24.17
CA LYS A 198 -6.02 3.64 -25.08
C LYS A 198 -4.94 4.29 -25.95
N PRO A 199 -3.65 3.96 -25.80
CA PRO A 199 -2.59 4.55 -26.61
C PRO A 199 -2.82 4.32 -28.11
N GLY A 200 -3.44 3.20 -28.50
CA GLY A 200 -3.82 2.93 -29.88
C GLY A 200 -4.82 3.94 -30.47
N GLN A 201 -5.66 4.59 -29.64
CA GLN A 201 -6.55 5.67 -30.11
C GLN A 201 -5.80 6.99 -30.31
N LEU A 202 -4.71 7.22 -29.58
CA LEU A 202 -3.88 8.43 -29.72
C LEU A 202 -2.93 8.35 -30.92
N MET A 203 -2.47 7.16 -31.28
CA MET A 203 -1.52 6.97 -32.40
C MET A 203 -2.20 6.88 -33.78
N GLY A 204 -3.50 6.58 -33.84
CA GLY A 204 -4.25 6.48 -35.10
C GLY A 204 -3.82 5.33 -36.02
N GLY A 205 -4.57 5.11 -37.11
CA GLY A 205 -4.20 4.17 -38.19
C GLY A 205 -4.39 2.67 -37.86
N GLU A 206 -3.63 1.81 -38.55
CA GLU A 206 -3.69 0.34 -38.42
C GLU A 206 -3.29 -0.16 -37.02
N ILE A 207 -2.50 0.62 -36.28
CA ILE A 207 -2.08 0.33 -34.91
C ILE A 207 -3.28 0.35 -33.94
N ALA A 208 -4.33 1.12 -34.24
CA ALA A 208 -5.58 1.12 -33.49
C ALA A 208 -6.39 -0.19 -33.61
N ARG A 209 -6.07 -1.03 -34.62
CA ARG A 209 -6.68 -2.37 -34.81
C ARG A 209 -5.80 -3.51 -34.28
N SER A 210 -4.59 -3.21 -33.82
CA SER A 210 -3.67 -4.18 -33.22
C SER A 210 -4.19 -4.67 -31.86
N PRO A 211 -3.83 -5.89 -31.41
CA PRO A 211 -4.11 -6.37 -30.04
C PRO A 211 -3.66 -5.40 -28.92
N MET A 212 -2.71 -4.49 -29.19
CA MET A 212 -2.35 -3.41 -28.27
C MET A 212 -3.49 -2.41 -28.00
N ALA A 213 -4.48 -2.28 -28.88
CA ALA A 213 -5.63 -1.40 -28.69
C ALA A 213 -6.56 -1.83 -27.53
N ASN A 214 -6.43 -3.08 -27.08
CA ASN A 214 -7.17 -3.60 -25.93
C ASN A 214 -6.52 -3.26 -24.58
N TYR A 215 -5.26 -2.81 -24.58
CA TYR A 215 -4.60 -2.31 -23.38
C TYR A 215 -4.97 -0.84 -23.16
N GLY A 216 -5.71 -0.55 -22.09
CA GLY A 216 -6.01 0.81 -21.65
C GLY A 216 -5.22 1.13 -20.39
N LEU A 217 -4.44 2.21 -20.41
CA LEU A 217 -3.78 2.71 -19.20
C LEU A 217 -4.79 3.59 -18.46
N ASN A 218 -5.09 3.21 -17.22
CA ASN A 218 -6.08 3.92 -16.41
C ASN A 218 -5.41 5.14 -15.74
N VAL A 219 -5.55 6.32 -16.35
CA VAL A 219 -4.93 7.55 -15.84
C VAL A 219 -5.76 8.22 -14.74
N GLY A 220 -7.00 7.77 -14.50
CA GLY A 220 -7.88 8.34 -13.49
C GLY A 220 -7.24 8.43 -12.09
N PRO A 221 -6.75 7.31 -11.52
CA PRO A 221 -6.05 7.33 -10.23
C PRO A 221 -4.80 8.22 -10.22
N MET A 222 -4.06 8.27 -11.33
CA MET A 222 -2.90 9.16 -11.46
C MET A 222 -3.31 10.63 -11.39
N ALA A 223 -4.34 11.04 -12.14
CA ALA A 223 -4.84 12.42 -12.12
C ALA A 223 -5.37 12.81 -10.74
N VAL A 224 -6.10 11.92 -10.06
CA VAL A 224 -6.59 12.17 -8.69
C VAL A 224 -5.43 12.28 -7.71
N SER A 225 -4.44 11.39 -7.77
CA SER A 225 -3.26 11.47 -6.89
C SER A 225 -2.43 12.74 -7.11
N TRP A 226 -2.29 13.17 -8.37
CA TRP A 226 -1.65 14.44 -8.71
C TRP A 226 -2.43 15.64 -8.17
N GLY A 227 -3.75 15.67 -8.37
CA GLY A 227 -4.62 16.72 -7.84
C GLY A 227 -4.58 16.79 -6.31
N MET A 228 -4.60 15.64 -5.64
CA MET A 228 -4.46 15.54 -4.18
C MET A 228 -3.12 16.09 -3.69
N ARG A 229 -2.01 15.74 -4.34
CA ARG A 229 -0.68 16.28 -4.01
C ARG A 229 -0.62 17.80 -4.19
N PHE A 230 -1.23 18.31 -5.26
CA PHE A 230 -1.30 19.76 -5.50
C PHE A 230 -2.08 20.48 -4.39
N VAL A 231 -3.27 19.97 -4.05
CA VAL A 231 -4.11 20.52 -2.98
C VAL A 231 -3.39 20.44 -1.63
N TYR A 232 -2.75 19.32 -1.34
CA TYR A 232 -1.96 19.13 -0.12
C TYR A 232 -0.84 20.16 -0.01
N GLY A 233 -0.01 20.33 -1.05
CA GLY A 233 1.07 21.32 -1.04
C GLY A 233 0.58 22.77 -0.89
N ARG A 234 -0.61 23.08 -1.43
CA ARG A 234 -1.25 24.39 -1.22
C ARG A 234 -1.66 24.60 0.23
N ILE A 235 -2.29 23.61 0.85
CA ILE A 235 -2.69 23.67 2.25
C ILE A 235 -1.47 23.72 3.15
N GLU A 236 -0.41 22.96 2.86
CA GLU A 236 0.86 23.02 3.59
C GLU A 236 1.49 24.40 3.57
N SER A 237 1.58 25.01 2.39
CA SER A 237 2.08 26.38 2.26
C SER A 237 1.22 27.39 3.03
N TRP A 238 -0.09 27.14 3.15
CA TRP A 238 -1.01 28.02 3.84
C TRP A 238 -0.92 27.86 5.36
N THR A 239 -0.94 26.62 5.85
CA THR A 239 -0.77 26.27 7.27
C THR A 239 0.58 26.73 7.79
N GLY A 240 1.67 26.54 7.03
CA GLY A 240 3.01 27.03 7.39
C GLY A 240 3.08 28.56 7.50
N ARG A 241 2.40 29.28 6.59
CA ARG A 241 2.26 30.74 6.67
C ARG A 241 1.42 31.19 7.87
N ALA A 242 0.36 30.47 8.20
CA ALA A 242 -0.46 30.76 9.38
C ALA A 242 0.34 30.51 10.69
N LEU A 243 1.06 29.39 10.78
CA LEU A 243 1.85 29.04 11.96
C LEU A 243 3.02 30.01 12.18
N SER A 244 3.72 30.38 11.11
CA SER A 244 4.82 31.36 11.18
C SER A 244 4.34 32.74 11.63
N ARG A 245 3.16 33.20 11.17
CA ARG A 245 2.54 34.44 11.65
C ARG A 245 2.18 34.36 13.13
N ALA A 246 1.53 33.28 13.56
CA ALA A 246 1.15 33.10 14.97
C ALA A 246 2.38 33.10 15.89
N HIS A 247 3.43 32.39 15.51
CA HIS A 247 4.68 32.35 16.26
C HIS A 247 5.42 33.71 16.27
N GLN A 248 5.38 34.47 15.18
CA GLN A 248 5.89 35.85 15.19
C GLN A 248 5.08 36.75 16.13
N THR A 249 3.74 36.63 16.14
CA THR A 249 2.88 37.40 17.05
C THR A 249 3.16 37.05 18.51
N GLN A 250 3.30 35.76 18.84
CA GLN A 250 3.64 35.34 20.20
C GLN A 250 5.03 35.86 20.61
N ARG A 251 6.02 35.81 19.72
CA ARG A 251 7.35 36.39 19.98
C ARG A 251 7.32 37.90 20.16
N ARG A 252 6.41 38.62 19.49
CA ARG A 252 6.22 40.06 19.69
C ARG A 252 5.57 40.34 21.04
N ALA A 253 4.47 39.65 21.35
CA ALA A 253 3.81 39.75 22.65
C ALA A 253 4.74 39.40 23.83
N ALA A 254 5.60 38.39 23.67
CA ALA A 254 6.61 38.04 24.67
C ALA A 254 7.63 39.18 24.87
N ARG A 255 8.07 39.84 23.80
CA ARG A 255 8.96 41.02 23.89
C ARG A 255 8.27 42.23 24.51
N ASP A 256 6.97 42.40 24.23
CA ASP A 256 6.18 43.50 24.77
C ASP A 256 5.92 43.32 26.28
N ASN A 257 5.92 42.07 26.77
CA ASN A 257 5.83 41.71 28.19
C ASN A 257 7.18 41.56 28.91
N GLU A 258 8.33 41.54 28.20
CA GLU A 258 9.67 41.53 28.83
C GLU A 258 9.85 42.77 29.72
N SER A 259 10.32 42.57 30.95
CA SER A 259 10.59 43.65 31.91
C SER A 259 11.65 44.62 31.39
N GLU A 260 11.64 45.88 31.84
CA GLU A 260 12.62 46.89 31.41
C GLU A 260 14.07 46.46 31.70
N GLN A 261 14.29 45.71 32.78
CA GLN A 261 15.59 45.14 33.15
C GLN A 261 16.07 44.09 32.14
N GLU A 262 15.20 43.16 31.73
CA GLU A 262 15.54 42.17 30.69
C GLU A 262 15.78 42.84 29.33
N ARG A 263 15.00 43.88 29.00
CA ARG A 263 15.23 44.68 27.78
C ARG A 263 16.60 45.35 27.79
N ALA A 264 17.02 45.91 28.92
CA ALA A 264 18.34 46.52 29.09
C ALA A 264 19.46 45.46 28.98
N ALA A 265 19.34 44.32 29.66
CA ALA A 265 20.31 43.23 29.60
C ALA A 265 20.46 42.67 28.17
N ARG A 266 19.36 42.57 27.41
CA ARG A 266 19.38 42.13 26.01
C ARG A 266 20.02 43.14 25.07
N LYS A 267 19.83 44.45 25.30
CA LYS A 267 20.52 45.51 24.55
C LYS A 267 22.03 45.46 24.83
N ALA A 268 22.43 45.32 26.10
CA ALA A 268 23.83 45.17 26.49
C ALA A 268 24.47 43.92 25.85
N ARG A 269 23.80 42.77 25.86
CA ARG A 269 24.31 41.53 25.22
C ARG A 269 24.43 41.65 23.70
N LYS A 270 23.52 42.38 23.05
CA LYS A 270 23.62 42.67 21.60
C LYS A 270 24.77 43.62 21.28
N GLN A 271 25.03 44.62 22.12
CA GLN A 271 26.15 45.54 21.97
C GLN A 271 27.49 44.81 22.17
N ALA A 272 27.63 44.03 23.25
CA ALA A 272 28.81 43.20 23.50
C ALA A 272 29.11 42.26 22.32
N ARG A 273 28.08 41.60 21.76
CA ARG A 273 28.26 40.71 20.59
C ARG A 273 28.60 41.45 19.30
N ARG A 274 28.20 42.72 19.16
CA ARG A 274 28.63 43.57 18.02
C ARG A 274 30.07 44.00 18.19
N GLU A 275 30.45 44.44 19.38
CA GLU A 275 31.83 44.81 19.70
C GLU A 275 32.79 43.61 19.56
N GLU A 276 32.38 42.40 19.96
CA GLU A 276 33.16 41.18 19.69
C GLU A 276 33.31 40.89 18.20
N ARG A 277 32.24 41.04 17.42
CA ARG A 277 32.31 40.88 15.96
C ARG A 277 33.17 41.93 15.30
N GLU A 278 33.15 43.17 15.77
CA GLU A 278 34.00 44.25 15.28
C GLU A 278 35.46 44.02 15.69
N ARG A 279 35.73 43.53 16.90
CA ARG A 279 37.07 43.10 17.33
C ARG A 279 37.58 41.91 16.50
N GLN A 280 36.73 40.93 16.21
CA GLN A 280 37.08 39.80 15.34
C GLN A 280 37.27 40.23 13.88
N ALA A 281 36.48 41.19 13.38
CA ALA A 281 36.65 41.75 12.05
C ALA A 281 37.93 42.60 11.94
N ALA A 282 38.29 43.34 13.00
CA ALA A 282 39.54 44.09 13.08
C ALA A 282 40.77 43.20 13.28
N MET A 283 40.63 42.07 13.99
CA MET A 283 41.69 41.05 14.12
C MET A 283 41.79 40.11 12.92
N ARG A 284 40.76 40.04 12.06
CA ARG A 284 40.90 39.48 10.71
C ARG A 284 41.81 40.42 9.92
N VAL A 285 43.11 40.19 10.09
CA VAL A 285 44.17 40.71 9.24
C VAL A 285 43.70 40.52 7.80
N PRO A 286 43.72 41.56 6.95
CA PRO A 286 43.43 41.38 5.54
C PRO A 286 44.47 40.39 5.01
N THR A 287 44.03 39.16 4.74
CA THR A 287 44.83 38.16 4.01
C THR A 287 44.91 38.61 2.55
N SER A 288 45.53 39.76 2.29
CA SER A 288 45.76 40.31 0.95
C SER A 288 47.01 39.71 0.29
N THR A 289 47.53 38.61 0.82
CA THR A 289 48.67 37.87 0.27
C THR A 289 48.42 36.36 0.33
N LEU A 290 47.17 35.93 0.11
CA LEU A 290 46.95 34.59 -0.42
C LEU A 290 46.89 34.73 -1.95
N PRO A 291 47.73 33.99 -2.70
CA PRO A 291 47.67 33.99 -4.15
C PRO A 291 46.26 33.60 -4.59
N PRO A 292 45.73 34.21 -5.65
CA PRO A 292 44.37 33.96 -6.10
C PRO A 292 44.16 32.46 -6.39
N ASP A 293 42.97 31.94 -6.08
CA ASP A 293 42.60 30.50 -6.09
C ASP A 293 42.97 29.73 -7.38
N TRP A 294 43.20 30.42 -8.50
CA TRP A 294 43.69 29.80 -9.74
C TRP A 294 45.18 29.41 -9.73
N MET A 295 45.95 29.80 -8.70
CA MET A 295 47.35 29.41 -8.50
C MET A 295 47.53 28.23 -7.52
N GLN A 296 46.45 27.69 -6.94
CA GLN A 296 46.57 26.44 -6.19
C GLN A 296 46.76 25.27 -7.17
N PRO A 297 47.85 24.48 -7.05
CA PRO A 297 48.02 23.30 -7.89
C PRO A 297 46.85 22.35 -7.62
N ASN A 298 46.15 22.02 -8.70
CA ASN A 298 44.99 21.15 -8.72
C ASN A 298 45.41 19.73 -8.33
N ASN A 299 45.36 19.40 -7.02
CA ASN A 299 45.66 18.07 -6.49
C ASN A 299 44.50 17.07 -6.74
N ASN A 300 43.94 17.07 -7.95
CA ASN A 300 42.90 16.12 -8.37
C ASN A 300 43.43 15.02 -9.30
N ASP A 301 44.75 14.83 -9.40
CA ASP A 301 45.37 13.79 -10.25
C ASP A 301 45.69 12.46 -9.53
N SER A 302 44.99 12.15 -8.44
CA SER A 302 45.11 10.85 -7.79
C SER A 302 43.72 10.22 -7.61
N ASP A 303 43.21 9.59 -8.67
CA ASP A 303 42.78 8.18 -8.61
C ASP A 303 42.08 7.77 -9.93
N GLU A 304 42.88 7.22 -10.85
CA GLU A 304 42.42 6.16 -11.74
C GLU A 304 42.05 4.94 -10.88
N ARG A 305 40.75 4.61 -10.81
CA ARG A 305 40.19 3.24 -10.94
C ARG A 305 38.70 3.22 -10.63
N GLY A 306 37.90 2.86 -11.64
CA GLY A 306 36.54 2.38 -11.42
C GLY A 306 35.58 2.74 -12.53
N GLU A 307 35.65 2.03 -13.66
CA GLU A 307 34.54 1.96 -14.61
C GLU A 307 33.30 1.40 -13.90
N GLY A 308 32.27 2.23 -13.75
CA GLY A 308 30.94 1.85 -13.32
C GLY A 308 29.91 2.73 -14.03
N PRO A 309 28.79 2.18 -14.53
CA PRO A 309 27.86 2.93 -15.36
C PRO A 309 27.10 3.99 -14.55
N ALA A 310 27.08 5.20 -15.10
CA ALA A 310 26.45 6.39 -14.53
C ALA A 310 24.95 6.22 -14.24
N PRO A 311 24.46 6.65 -13.07
CA PRO A 311 23.04 6.92 -12.89
C PRO A 311 22.72 8.36 -13.33
N PHE A 312 21.83 8.44 -14.31
CA PHE A 312 20.91 9.51 -14.65
C PHE A 312 21.02 10.83 -13.87
N SER A 313 21.37 11.88 -14.61
CA SER A 313 21.19 13.28 -14.25
C SER A 313 19.71 13.56 -13.94
N THR A 314 19.43 13.92 -12.68
CA THR A 314 18.20 14.62 -12.33
C THR A 314 18.50 16.12 -12.33
N VAL A 315 17.75 16.77 -13.21
CA VAL A 315 17.62 18.21 -13.45
C VAL A 315 17.72 19.03 -12.17
N HIS A 316 18.67 19.98 -12.17
CA HIS A 316 18.75 21.11 -11.26
C HIS A 316 17.42 21.86 -11.21
N ASN A 317 16.78 21.86 -10.04
CA ASN A 317 15.78 22.84 -9.68
C ASN A 317 16.44 23.82 -8.71
N ASP A 318 16.92 24.94 -9.25
CA ASP A 318 17.35 26.09 -8.47
C ASP A 318 16.13 26.75 -7.81
N HIS A 319 15.84 26.30 -6.60
CA HIS A 319 15.16 27.14 -5.61
C HIS A 319 16.09 27.30 -4.41
N THR A 320 16.95 28.31 -4.51
CA THR A 320 17.67 28.93 -3.39
C THR A 320 16.66 29.51 -2.40
N VAL A 321 16.19 28.66 -1.48
CA VAL A 321 15.70 29.12 -0.18
C VAL A 321 16.93 29.15 0.72
N GLY A 322 17.34 30.35 1.13
CA GLY A 322 18.41 30.55 2.09
C GLY A 322 18.11 29.83 3.41
N SER A 323 18.61 28.60 3.52
CA SER A 323 18.90 27.97 4.80
C SER A 323 20.10 28.71 5.37
N GLU A 324 19.86 29.67 6.26
CA GLU A 324 20.88 30.00 7.25
C GLU A 324 21.16 28.71 8.00
N ASP A 325 22.26 28.03 7.66
CA ASP A 325 22.85 26.96 8.45
C ASP A 325 23.17 27.54 9.82
N LYS A 326 22.20 27.44 10.72
CA LYS A 326 22.42 27.56 12.15
C LYS A 326 23.20 26.33 12.53
N GLN A 327 24.52 26.48 12.46
CA GLN A 327 25.46 25.65 13.17
C GLN A 327 25.06 25.72 14.64
N TYR A 328 24.32 24.71 15.10
CA TYR A 328 24.07 24.51 16.51
C TYR A 328 25.46 24.31 17.14
N PRO A 329 25.85 25.09 18.16
CA PRO A 329 27.08 24.80 18.86
C PRO A 329 26.96 23.37 19.38
N LEU A 330 27.91 22.53 19.00
CA LEU A 330 28.06 21.20 19.58
C LEU A 330 28.09 21.38 21.10
N PRO A 331 27.29 20.61 21.86
CA PRO A 331 27.31 20.67 23.31
C PRO A 331 28.75 20.49 23.79
N SER A 332 29.14 21.24 24.83
CA SER A 332 30.49 21.12 25.38
C SER A 332 30.72 19.66 25.79
N SER A 333 31.95 19.14 25.64
CA SER A 333 32.22 17.70 25.87
C SER A 333 31.73 17.19 27.21
N LYS A 334 31.65 18.06 28.22
CA LYS A 334 31.09 17.77 29.55
C LYS A 334 29.59 17.47 29.55
N GLU A 335 28.79 18.24 28.80
CA GLU A 335 27.34 18.01 28.73
C GLU A 335 27.02 16.72 27.96
N HIS A 336 27.90 16.33 27.01
CA HIS A 336 27.77 15.06 26.30
C HIS A 336 28.18 13.87 27.18
N GLU A 337 29.19 14.02 28.05
CA GLU A 337 29.56 13.00 29.04
C GLU A 337 28.46 12.83 30.09
N GLU A 338 27.88 13.91 30.64
CA GLU A 338 26.77 13.84 31.59
C GLU A 338 25.51 13.21 30.98
N PHE A 339 25.23 13.46 29.70
CA PHE A 339 24.11 12.83 28.98
C PHE A 339 24.35 11.32 28.78
N LEU A 340 25.59 10.90 28.52
CA LEU A 340 25.93 9.48 28.39
C LEU A 340 25.91 8.76 29.73
N GLU A 341 26.36 9.38 30.83
CA GLU A 341 26.24 8.82 32.18
C GLU A 341 24.76 8.65 32.61
N GLN A 342 23.89 9.61 32.25
CA GLN A 342 22.45 9.47 32.51
C GLN A 342 21.80 8.31 31.73
N LEU A 343 22.29 8.02 30.53
CA LEU A 343 21.82 6.90 29.72
C LEU A 343 22.31 5.55 30.27
N ASP A 344 23.54 5.47 30.76
CA ASP A 344 24.09 4.24 31.35
C ASP A 344 23.40 3.87 32.67
N CYS A 345 23.05 4.86 33.51
CA CYS A 345 22.28 4.62 34.73
C CYS A 345 20.86 4.09 34.47
N HIS A 346 20.28 4.36 33.30
CA HIS A 346 18.92 3.92 32.98
C HIS A 346 18.87 2.51 32.36
N VAL A 347 20.00 1.99 31.87
CA VAL A 347 20.10 0.64 31.29
C VAL A 347 20.33 -0.42 32.37
N SER A 348 21.00 -0.09 33.48
CA SER A 348 21.25 -1.05 34.57
C SER A 348 20.00 -1.43 35.38
N GLU A 349 18.91 -0.65 35.32
CA GLU A 349 17.67 -0.95 36.06
C GLU A 349 16.73 -1.90 35.28
N PHE A 350 17.06 -2.25 34.03
CA PHE A 350 16.24 -3.12 33.18
C PHE A 350 16.65 -4.60 33.17
N ASP A 351 17.75 -4.97 33.84
CA ASP A 351 18.27 -6.35 33.88
C ASP A 351 17.85 -7.15 35.14
N GLU A 352 17.00 -6.61 36.01
CA GLU A 352 16.51 -7.31 37.23
C GLU A 352 15.05 -7.79 37.19
N LEU A 353 14.37 -7.77 36.03
CA LEU A 353 13.01 -8.33 35.90
C LEU A 353 12.85 -9.21 34.65
N ASP A 354 12.79 -10.52 34.91
CA ASP A 354 12.37 -11.68 34.08
C ASP A 354 13.27 -12.21 32.94
#